data_AF-I4IX88-F1
#
_entry.id   AF-I4IX88-F1
#
_cell.length_a   1.000
_cell.length_b   1.000
_cell.length_c   1.000
_cell.angle_alpha   90.00
_cell.angle_beta   90.00
_cell.angle_gamma   90.00
#
_symmetry.space_group_name_H-M   'P 1'
#
loop_
_entity.id
_entity.type
_entity.pdbx_description
1 polymer ?
#
loop_
_entity_poly.entity_id
_entity_poly.type
_entity_poly.pdbx_seq_one_letter_code
_entity_poly.pdbx_strand_id
1 'polypeptide(L)'
;MLDGQKFPYKIIDTSSSMVDRMPYVPITLGLNGRSLNTEGLIDTGASVNVLPYELGLQLGFIWENENLSVILAGNLAHNLAFAWTQAPSTPLILGQANFLFEFDVCFSRSQS
;
A
#
# COMPACT_ATOMS: atom_id res chain seq x y z
N MET A 1 19.78 13.71 4.41
CA MET A 1 18.69 12.71 4.39
C MET A 1 18.35 12.43 5.83
N LEU A 2 17.13 12.73 6.25
CA LEU A 2 16.62 12.40 7.59
C LEU A 2 16.64 10.88 7.80
N ASP A 3 16.61 10.45 9.06
CA ASP A 3 16.57 9.05 9.53
C ASP A 3 15.29 8.30 9.07
N GLY A 4 15.15 8.09 7.77
CA GLY A 4 14.04 7.37 7.15
C GLY A 4 14.23 5.86 7.23
N GLN A 5 13.12 5.13 7.37
CA GLN A 5 13.12 3.68 7.28
C GLN A 5 13.37 3.23 5.84
N LYS A 6 14.29 2.29 5.64
CA LYS A 6 14.66 1.77 4.31
C LYS A 6 14.08 0.38 4.12
N PHE A 7 13.49 0.16 2.96
CA PHE A 7 12.97 -1.14 2.54
C PHE A 7 13.61 -1.52 1.20
N PRO A 8 14.18 -2.74 1.06
CA PRO A 8 14.70 -3.19 -0.22
C PRO A 8 13.56 -3.50 -1.19
N TYR A 9 13.80 -3.31 -2.48
CA TYR A 9 12.88 -3.81 -3.52
C TYR A 9 12.73 -5.32 -3.41
N LYS A 10 11.49 -5.80 -3.47
CA LYS A 10 11.18 -7.23 -3.50
C LYS A 10 11.27 -7.77 -4.91
N ILE A 11 11.86 -8.95 -5.03
CA ILE A 11 11.81 -9.73 -6.26
C ILE A 11 10.45 -10.42 -6.31
N ILE A 12 9.68 -10.14 -7.36
CA ILE A 12 8.44 -10.83 -7.67
C ILE A 12 8.74 -11.77 -8.84
N ASP A 13 8.61 -13.08 -8.62
CA ASP A 13 8.81 -14.07 -9.69
C ASP A 13 7.50 -14.26 -10.46
N THR A 14 7.34 -13.52 -11.55
CA THR A 14 6.26 -13.69 -12.52
C THR A 14 6.73 -14.56 -13.69
N SER A 15 7.09 -15.81 -13.43
CA SER A 15 7.14 -16.96 -14.37
C SER A 15 7.69 -16.78 -15.81
N SER A 16 8.39 -15.69 -16.13
CA SER A 16 8.80 -15.38 -17.50
C SER A 16 10.02 -14.48 -17.52
N SER A 17 11.22 -15.07 -17.41
CA SER A 17 12.54 -14.53 -17.82
C SER A 17 12.99 -13.14 -17.31
N MET A 18 12.13 -12.37 -16.65
CA MET A 18 12.36 -11.05 -16.12
C MET A 18 12.07 -11.08 -14.63
N VAL A 19 13.09 -10.77 -13.85
CA VAL A 19 12.98 -10.61 -12.40
C VAL A 19 12.49 -9.20 -12.16
N ASP A 20 11.18 -9.04 -11.94
CA ASP A 20 10.61 -7.74 -11.60
C ASP A 20 10.93 -7.41 -10.14
N ARG A 21 11.52 -6.22 -9.95
CA ARG A 21 11.84 -5.67 -8.63
C ARG A 21 10.82 -4.60 -8.29
N MET A 22 9.99 -4.87 -7.31
CA MET A 22 8.86 -4.02 -6.93
C MET A 22 9.03 -3.41 -5.53
N PRO A 23 8.67 -2.13 -5.32
CA PRO A 23 8.83 -1.43 -4.05
C PRO A 23 7.65 -1.72 -3.10
N TYR A 24 7.60 -2.95 -2.58
CA TYR A 24 6.64 -3.29 -1.54
C TYR A 24 7.16 -2.89 -0.15
N VAL A 25 6.28 -2.32 0.66
CA VAL A 25 6.55 -2.03 2.08
C VAL A 25 5.56 -2.78 2.97
N PRO A 26 6.01 -3.35 4.10
CA PRO A 26 5.12 -3.92 5.10
C PRO A 26 4.34 -2.78 5.77
N ILE A 27 3.03 -2.93 5.85
CA ILE A 27 2.15 -1.97 6.50
C ILE A 27 1.09 -2.66 7.34
N THR A 28 0.67 -1.96 8.39
CA THR A 28 -0.48 -2.36 9.19
C THR A 28 -1.63 -1.43 8.88
N LEU A 29 -2.78 -1.97 8.49
CA LEU A 29 -4.02 -1.23 8.31
C LEU A 29 -4.87 -1.37 9.57
N GLY A 30 -5.42 -0.27 10.06
CA GLY A 30 -6.26 -0.20 11.25
C GLY A 30 -7.59 0.48 10.98
N LEU A 31 -8.68 -0.11 11.47
CA LEU A 31 -10.01 0.48 11.43
C LEU A 31 -10.88 -0.08 12.56
N ASN A 32 -11.53 0.79 13.35
CA ASN A 32 -12.55 0.41 14.34
C ASN A 32 -12.14 -0.77 15.27
N GLY A 33 -10.88 -0.76 15.72
CA GLY A 33 -10.32 -1.79 16.60
C GLY A 33 -9.86 -3.08 15.90
N ARG A 34 -10.05 -3.21 14.58
CA ARG A 34 -9.44 -4.24 13.76
C ARG A 34 -8.12 -3.77 13.19
N SER A 35 -7.18 -4.69 13.04
CA SER A 35 -5.85 -4.43 12.52
C SER A 35 -5.41 -5.58 11.62
N LEU A 36 -4.81 -5.26 10.47
CA LEU A 36 -4.37 -6.24 9.48
C LEU A 36 -2.94 -5.91 9.03
N ASN A 37 -2.03 -6.87 9.13
CA ASN A 37 -0.69 -6.76 8.56
C ASN A 37 -0.72 -7.23 7.11
N THR A 38 -0.18 -6.42 6.21
CA THR A 38 -0.14 -6.68 4.77
C THR A 38 1.04 -5.96 4.13
N GLU A 39 1.14 -6.01 2.81
CA GLU A 39 2.17 -5.29 2.04
C GLU A 39 1.51 -4.36 1.02
N GLY A 40 1.98 -3.12 0.97
CA GLY A 40 1.55 -2.12 0.00
C GLY A 40 2.61 -1.92 -1.07
N LEU A 41 2.21 -1.97 -2.34
CA LEU A 41 3.00 -1.51 -3.46
C LEU A 41 3.04 0.01 -3.45
N ILE A 42 4.23 0.61 -3.36
CA ILE A 42 4.36 2.05 -3.60
C ILE A 42 4.34 2.30 -5.11
N ASP A 43 3.35 3.03 -5.59
CA ASP A 43 3.17 3.28 -7.02
C ASP A 43 3.01 4.77 -7.32
N THR A 44 4.09 5.41 -7.80
CA THR A 44 4.05 6.82 -8.21
C THR A 44 3.18 7.07 -9.44
N GLY A 45 2.87 6.02 -10.22
CA GLY A 45 1.99 6.08 -11.38
C GLY A 45 0.50 6.03 -11.02
N ALA A 46 0.17 5.68 -9.77
CA ALA A 46 -1.20 5.67 -9.28
C ALA A 46 -1.58 7.01 -8.63
N SER A 47 -2.64 7.65 -9.11
CA SER A 47 -3.12 8.92 -8.52
C SER A 47 -3.74 8.73 -7.14
N VAL A 48 -4.30 7.56 -6.83
CA VAL A 48 -5.02 7.25 -5.58
C VAL A 48 -4.52 5.95 -4.97
N ASN A 49 -4.74 5.76 -3.67
CA ASN A 49 -4.55 4.45 -3.04
C ASN A 49 -5.66 3.49 -3.46
N VAL A 50 -5.34 2.19 -3.56
CA VAL A 50 -6.32 1.15 -3.93
C VAL A 50 -6.30 0.03 -2.90
N LEU A 51 -7.45 -0.22 -2.27
CA LEU A 51 -7.64 -1.30 -1.32
C LEU A 51 -8.25 -2.52 -2.06
N PRO A 52 -7.65 -3.72 -1.97
CA PRO A 52 -8.26 -4.94 -2.49
C PRO A 52 -9.50 -5.35 -1.69
N TYR A 53 -10.48 -5.94 -2.37
CA TYR A 53 -11.76 -6.38 -1.80
C TYR A 53 -11.60 -7.15 -0.50
N GLU A 54 -10.80 -8.21 -0.54
CA GLU A 54 -10.59 -9.13 0.58
C GLU A 54 -9.95 -8.47 1.80
N LEU A 55 -9.04 -7.52 1.61
CA LEU A 55 -8.47 -6.77 2.73
C LEU A 55 -9.53 -5.88 3.36
N GLY A 56 -10.40 -5.29 2.54
CA GLY A 56 -11.49 -4.48 3.03
C GLY A 56 -12.50 -5.28 3.87
N LEU A 57 -12.88 -6.48 3.42
CA LEU A 57 -13.74 -7.37 4.19
C LEU A 57 -13.12 -7.78 5.54
N GLN A 58 -11.82 -8.09 5.55
CA GLN A 58 -11.10 -8.44 6.79
C GLN A 58 -11.09 -7.27 7.79
N LEU A 59 -10.92 -6.03 7.30
CA LEU A 59 -11.04 -4.82 8.11
C LEU A 59 -12.47 -4.50 8.55
N GLY A 60 -13.47 -5.23 8.03
CA GLY A 60 -14.88 -5.10 8.41
C GLY A 60 -15.67 -4.12 7.58
N PHE A 61 -15.19 -3.73 6.39
CA PHE A 61 -15.98 -2.94 5.47
C PHE A 61 -17.12 -3.73 4.84
N ILE A 62 -18.19 -3.00 4.49
CA ILE A 62 -19.36 -3.51 3.78
C ILE A 62 -19.34 -2.84 2.40
N TRP A 63 -19.27 -3.63 1.34
CA TRP A 63 -19.08 -3.16 -0.04
C TRP A 63 -20.08 -2.10 -0.47
N GLU A 64 -21.33 -2.31 -0.08
CA GLU A 64 -22.48 -1.52 -0.51
C GLU A 64 -22.50 -0.10 0.08
N ASN A 65 -21.65 0.21 1.06
CA ASN A 65 -21.79 1.40 1.89
C ASN A 65 -20.76 2.52 1.65
N GLU A 66 -19.68 2.34 0.87
CA GLU A 66 -18.46 3.08 1.21
C GLU A 66 -17.74 3.94 0.16
N ASN A 67 -17.26 5.08 0.68
CA ASN A 67 -16.10 5.86 0.23
C ASN A 67 -15.02 5.62 1.31
N LEU A 68 -14.03 4.76 1.05
CA LEU A 68 -13.21 4.18 2.11
C LEU A 68 -12.14 5.13 2.65
N SER A 69 -12.03 5.21 3.99
CA SER A 69 -10.86 5.76 4.69
C SER A 69 -10.32 4.76 5.72
N VAL A 70 -9.00 4.52 5.74
CA VAL A 70 -8.32 3.58 6.63
C VAL A 70 -7.14 4.27 7.33
N ILE A 71 -6.87 3.92 8.58
CA ILE A 71 -5.67 4.39 9.29
C ILE A 71 -4.52 3.43 8.98
N LEU A 72 -3.36 3.94 8.56
CA LEU A 72 -2.13 3.15 8.65
C LEU A 72 -1.66 3.10 10.10
N ALA A 73 -1.57 1.92 10.70
CA ALA A 73 -1.09 1.77 12.07
C ALA A 73 0.45 1.70 12.15
N GLY A 74 0.98 1.88 13.37
CA GLY A 74 2.41 1.95 13.65
C GLY A 74 2.97 3.36 13.49
N ASN A 75 4.23 3.47 13.05
CA ASN A 75 4.91 4.77 12.88
C ASN A 75 4.33 5.65 11.77
N LEU A 76 3.27 5.20 11.08
CA LEU A 76 2.65 5.85 9.93
C LEU A 76 1.20 6.30 10.20
N ALA A 77 0.80 6.49 11.48
CA ALA A 77 -0.55 6.84 11.94
C ALA A 77 -1.22 8.03 11.21
N HIS A 78 -1.83 7.78 10.05
CA HIS A 78 -2.54 8.77 9.21
C HIS A 78 -3.79 8.16 8.59
N ASN A 79 -4.82 8.98 8.40
CA ASN A 79 -6.05 8.62 7.69
C ASN A 79 -5.83 8.70 6.19
N LEU A 80 -5.95 7.58 5.49
CA LEU A 80 -5.82 7.50 4.04
C LEU A 80 -7.14 7.12 3.39
N ALA A 81 -7.49 7.79 2.30
CA ALA A 81 -8.60 7.38 1.46
C ALA A 81 -8.15 6.32 0.43
N PHE A 82 -9.02 5.35 0.16
CA PHE A 82 -8.78 4.27 -0.80
C PHE A 82 -9.93 4.13 -1.79
N ALA A 83 -9.60 3.90 -3.06
CA ALA A 83 -10.53 3.28 -3.98
C ALA A 83 -10.64 1.78 -3.63
N TRP A 84 -11.85 1.27 -3.46
CA TRP A 84 -12.07 -0.15 -3.20
C TRP A 84 -12.25 -0.91 -4.51
N THR A 85 -11.57 -2.05 -4.69
CA THR A 85 -11.66 -2.83 -5.94
C THR A 85 -11.89 -4.31 -5.70
N GLN A 86 -12.76 -4.90 -6.53
CA GLN A 86 -12.98 -6.34 -6.67
C GLN A 86 -12.12 -6.98 -7.77
N ALA A 87 -11.27 -6.19 -8.44
CA ALA A 87 -10.40 -6.72 -9.49
C ALA A 87 -9.43 -7.76 -8.90
N PRO A 88 -9.42 -9.00 -9.42
CA PRO A 88 -8.63 -10.08 -8.86
C PRO A 88 -7.14 -9.77 -8.93
N SER A 89 -6.38 -10.26 -7.95
CA SER A 89 -4.92 -10.12 -7.89
C SER A 89 -4.40 -8.67 -7.88
N THR A 90 -5.27 -7.69 -7.59
CA THR A 90 -4.82 -6.30 -7.40
C THR A 90 -4.07 -6.20 -6.08
N PRO A 91 -2.81 -5.73 -6.05
CA PRO A 91 -2.12 -5.47 -4.80
C PRO A 91 -2.76 -4.29 -4.08
N LEU A 92 -2.46 -4.14 -2.79
CA LEU A 92 -2.70 -2.87 -2.11
C LEU A 92 -1.78 -1.81 -2.70
N ILE A 93 -2.35 -0.76 -3.29
CA ILE A 93 -1.58 0.30 -3.94
C ILE A 93 -1.56 1.52 -3.02
N LEU A 94 -0.35 2.05 -2.79
CA LEU A 94 -0.09 3.29 -2.08
C LEU A 94 0.37 4.33 -3.12
N GLY A 95 -0.57 5.19 -3.51
CA GLY A 95 -0.43 6.13 -4.63
C GLY A 95 -0.08 7.54 -4.20
N GLN A 96 -0.19 8.47 -5.16
CA GLN A 96 0.09 9.90 -4.97
C GLN A 96 -0.77 10.51 -3.87
N ALA A 97 -2.09 10.40 -4.00
CA ALA A 97 -3.03 10.97 -3.04
C ALA A 97 -2.89 10.31 -1.67
N ASN A 98 -2.77 11.16 -0.65
CA ASN A 98 -2.76 10.82 0.77
C ASN A 98 -1.62 9.95 1.29
N PHE A 99 -0.89 9.17 0.47
CA PHE A 99 0.31 8.46 0.92
C PHE A 99 1.59 9.18 0.51
N LEU A 100 1.90 9.27 -0.80
CA LEU A 100 3.15 9.89 -1.26
C LEU A 100 3.20 11.41 -1.03
N PHE A 101 2.05 12.08 -0.96
CA PHE A 101 2.00 13.48 -0.52
C PHE A 101 2.18 13.66 0.99
N GLU A 102 1.84 12.65 1.79
CA GLU A 102 1.89 12.72 3.26
C GLU A 102 3.27 12.32 3.79
N PHE A 103 3.93 11.39 3.12
CA PHE A 103 5.23 10.85 3.53
C PHE A 103 6.32 11.20 2.52
N ASP A 104 7.50 11.60 3.01
CA ASP A 104 8.69 11.85 2.20
C ASP A 104 9.29 10.53 1.66
N VAL A 105 8.67 9.96 0.63
CA VAL A 105 9.09 8.69 0.02
C VAL A 105 10.16 8.92 -1.05
N CYS A 106 11.28 8.21 -0.91
CA CYS A 106 12.39 8.25 -1.87
C CYS A 106 12.63 6.87 -2.48
N PHE A 107 12.71 6.80 -3.80
CA PHE A 107 13.19 5.62 -4.51
C PHE A 107 14.67 5.78 -4.84
N SER A 108 15.47 4.82 -4.39
CA SER A 108 16.90 4.80 -4.69
C SER A 108 17.29 3.42 -5.21
N ARG A 109 18.00 3.41 -6.35
CA ARG A 109 18.70 2.23 -6.85
C ARG A 109 20.18 2.56 -6.84
N SER A 110 20.98 1.82 -6.07
CA SER A 110 22.43 1.89 -6.25
C SER A 110 22.73 1.40 -7.67
N GLN A 111 23.44 2.19 -8.47
CA GLN A 111 24.00 1.70 -9.71
C GLN A 111 24.83 0.46 -9.39
N SER A 112 24.51 -0.66 -10.05
CA SER A 112 25.37 -1.84 -10.14
C SER A 112 26.13 -1.76 -11.44
#